data_AF-A0A4R5BM04-F1
#
_entry.id   AF-A0A4R5BM04-F1
#
_cell.length_a   1.000
_cell.length_b   1.000
_cell.length_c   1.000
_cell.angle_alpha   90.00
_cell.angle_beta   90.00
_cell.angle_gamma   90.00
#
_symmetry.space_group_name_H-M   'P 1'
#
loop_
_entity.id
_entity.type
_entity.pdbx_description
1 polymer ?
#
loop_
_entity_poly.entity_id
_entity_poly.type
_entity_poly.pdbx_seq_one_letter_code
_entity_poly.pdbx_strand_id
1 'polypeptide(L)'
;MVAVGALLTVTLAITGWWSARLARRVGASAAMPFAVVALLVTTPLVVSTIGLETYLGIAVLVGVGHHALADRSWATGVLWGLAVLCRPDLVVPAGVLVVVLLRRERLRAAVIGALLALLWHVWSWWRLGGLIPDTTFIKVSEPGSLTMLTAPLELFARYYPVSTALTAVTVGAGLCGGIWAWRQRRSAWARLALAFLLAGWAHWAALLAIDAYPQAWYFAPLVACSALTASIAVARIGGVLCCAGTALLAAFSLVVAGPAPWAARPLVFNVAVSDQYLAIGSEIPALTGGDRVRGPGEIGALAYGRAGWWSTTSETGD
;
A
#
# COMPACT_ATOMS: atom_id res chain seq x y z
N MET A 1 4.45 4.56 19.17
CA MET A 1 4.17 3.18 18.69
C MET A 1 2.70 2.79 18.79
N VAL A 2 1.98 3.10 19.88
CA VAL A 2 0.56 2.75 20.06
C VAL A 2 -0.36 3.23 18.91
N ALA A 3 -0.21 4.47 18.45
CA ALA A 3 -1.02 5.03 17.37
C ALA A 3 -0.87 4.27 16.04
N VAL A 4 0.36 3.86 15.70
CA VAL A 4 0.65 3.10 14.46
C VAL A 4 0.04 1.70 14.52
N GLY A 5 0.18 1.03 15.67
CA GLY A 5 -0.44 -0.28 15.89
C GLY A 5 -1.96 -0.21 15.81
N ALA A 6 -2.57 0.80 16.46
CA ALA A 6 -4.02 1.02 16.41
C ALA A 6 -4.50 1.29 14.98
N LEU A 7 -3.81 2.14 14.23
CA LEU A 7 -4.15 2.42 12.82
C LEU A 7 -4.05 1.17 11.95
N LEU A 8 -3.00 0.35 12.13
CA LEU A 8 -2.86 -0.93 11.43
C LEU A 8 -4.03 -1.86 11.75
N THR A 9 -4.38 -2.03 13.03
CA THR A 9 -5.51 -2.88 13.43
C THR A 9 -6.82 -2.39 12.83
N VAL A 10 -7.08 -1.08 12.87
CA VAL A 10 -8.31 -0.48 12.32
C VAL A 10 -8.37 -0.67 10.79
N THR A 11 -7.27 -0.42 10.07
CA THR A 11 -7.24 -0.57 8.61
C THR A 11 -7.40 -2.02 8.17
N LEU A 12 -6.81 -2.98 8.90
CA LEU A 12 -7.04 -4.41 8.66
C LEU A 12 -8.48 -4.83 8.97
N ALA A 13 -9.07 -4.35 10.07
CA ALA A 13 -10.45 -4.61 10.40
C ALA A 13 -11.42 -4.07 9.34
N ILE A 14 -11.20 -2.84 8.86
CA ILE A 14 -11.97 -2.24 7.77
C ILE A 14 -11.80 -3.05 6.48
N THR A 15 -10.57 -3.48 6.17
CA THR A 15 -10.28 -4.32 4.99
C THR A 15 -11.04 -5.64 5.06
N GLY A 16 -10.98 -6.34 6.21
CA GLY A 16 -11.71 -7.58 6.44
C GLY A 16 -13.22 -7.39 6.34
N TRP A 17 -13.75 -6.30 6.90
CA TRP A 17 -15.17 -5.98 6.84
C TRP A 17 -15.67 -5.70 5.41
N TRP A 18 -14.94 -4.91 4.62
CA TRP A 18 -15.27 -4.68 3.21
C TRP A 18 -15.17 -5.94 2.38
N SER A 19 -14.12 -6.75 2.59
CA SER A 19 -13.96 -8.05 1.95
C SER A 19 -15.09 -9.02 2.28
N ALA A 20 -15.58 -9.05 3.53
CA ALA A 20 -16.72 -9.86 3.92
C ALA A 20 -18.01 -9.42 3.21
N ARG A 21 -18.21 -8.10 3.03
CA ARG A 21 -19.33 -7.55 2.27
C ARG A 21 -19.22 -7.86 0.77
N LEU A 22 -18.02 -7.79 0.20
CA LEU A 22 -17.76 -8.21 -1.18
C LEU A 22 -18.08 -9.70 -1.37
N ALA A 23 -17.59 -10.56 -0.47
CA ALA A 23 -17.81 -12.01 -0.53
C ALA A 23 -19.31 -12.34 -0.61
N ARG A 24 -20.12 -11.73 0.26
CA ARG A 24 -21.59 -11.90 0.24
C ARG A 24 -22.22 -11.45 -1.07
N ARG A 25 -21.77 -10.33 -1.65
CA ARG A 25 -22.33 -9.80 -2.90
C ARG A 25 -22.02 -10.63 -4.12
N VAL A 26 -20.86 -11.28 -4.16
CA VAL A 26 -20.45 -12.10 -5.30
C VAL A 26 -20.70 -13.59 -5.08
N GLY A 27 -21.33 -13.98 -3.96
CA GLY A 27 -21.58 -15.37 -3.59
C GLY A 27 -20.29 -16.18 -3.37
N ALA A 28 -19.24 -15.54 -2.85
CA ALA A 28 -18.01 -16.22 -2.45
C ALA A 28 -18.09 -16.74 -1.00
N SER A 29 -17.21 -17.68 -0.65
CA SER A 29 -17.11 -18.24 0.69
C SER A 29 -16.85 -17.17 1.76
N ALA A 30 -17.41 -17.37 2.95
CA ALA A 30 -17.15 -16.55 4.15
C ALA A 30 -15.68 -16.60 4.60
N ALA A 31 -14.88 -17.54 4.09
CA ALA A 31 -13.43 -17.60 4.32
C ALA A 31 -12.64 -16.50 3.59
N MET A 32 -13.20 -15.91 2.53
CA MET A 32 -12.55 -14.87 1.71
C MET A 32 -11.93 -13.71 2.53
N PRO A 33 -12.64 -13.02 3.45
CA PRO A 33 -12.06 -11.93 4.23
C PRO A 33 -10.86 -12.35 5.07
N PHE A 34 -10.87 -13.57 5.62
CA PHE A 34 -9.74 -14.10 6.39
C PHE A 34 -8.54 -14.36 5.49
N ALA A 35 -8.77 -14.93 4.30
CA ALA A 35 -7.72 -15.13 3.30
C ALA A 35 -7.09 -13.79 2.87
N VAL A 36 -7.90 -12.77 2.60
CA VAL A 36 -7.42 -11.42 2.26
C VAL A 36 -6.54 -10.86 3.38
N VAL A 37 -7.05 -10.82 4.61
CA VAL A 37 -6.31 -10.23 5.74
C VAL A 37 -5.03 -11.02 6.00
N ALA A 38 -5.10 -12.36 6.03
CA ALA A 38 -3.95 -13.22 6.24
C ALA A 38 -2.85 -12.95 5.20
N LEU A 39 -3.16 -12.98 3.91
CA LEU A 39 -2.19 -12.68 2.86
C LEU A 39 -1.57 -11.29 3.03
N LEU A 40 -2.36 -10.26 3.35
CA LEU A 40 -1.85 -8.90 3.55
C LEU A 40 -0.91 -8.76 4.76
N VAL A 41 -1.14 -9.51 5.84
CA VAL A 41 -0.30 -9.46 7.04
C VAL A 41 0.85 -10.46 7.01
N THR A 42 0.90 -11.32 6.01
CA THR A 42 1.97 -12.31 5.89
C THR A 42 2.86 -12.10 4.68
N THR A 43 2.38 -11.52 3.57
CA THR A 43 3.25 -11.29 2.41
C THR A 43 4.40 -10.33 2.78
N PRO A 44 5.68 -10.76 2.66
CA PRO A 44 6.83 -10.00 3.18
C PRO A 44 6.90 -8.55 2.73
N LEU A 45 6.59 -8.28 1.46
CA LEU A 45 6.59 -6.92 0.91
C LEU A 45 5.54 -6.03 1.58
N VAL A 46 4.32 -6.53 1.78
CA VAL A 46 3.24 -5.75 2.40
C VAL A 46 3.54 -5.52 3.88
N VAL A 47 4.02 -6.56 4.59
CA VAL A 47 4.48 -6.45 5.99
C VAL A 47 5.56 -5.37 6.15
N SER A 48 6.46 -5.26 5.17
CA SER A 48 7.53 -4.26 5.21
C SER A 48 7.01 -2.82 5.09
N THR A 49 5.75 -2.63 4.68
CA THR A 49 5.07 -1.33 4.66
C THR A 49 4.29 -1.01 5.94
N ILE A 50 4.35 -1.84 6.98
CA ILE A 50 3.76 -1.53 8.29
C ILE A 50 4.33 -0.21 8.81
N GLY A 51 3.47 0.66 9.30
CA GLY A 51 3.83 2.02 9.74
C GLY A 51 3.81 3.06 8.62
N LEU A 52 3.53 2.66 7.38
CA LEU A 52 3.20 3.55 6.28
C LEU A 52 1.69 3.58 6.05
N GLU A 53 1.25 4.55 5.26
CA GLU A 53 -0.13 4.74 4.81
C GLU A 53 -0.63 3.64 3.85
N THR A 54 0.23 2.69 3.47
CA THR A 54 -0.09 1.61 2.53
C THR A 54 -1.29 0.76 2.95
N TYR A 55 -1.40 0.36 4.22
CA TYR A 55 -2.55 -0.42 4.69
C TYR A 55 -3.86 0.37 4.66
N LEU A 56 -3.80 1.69 4.92
CA LEU A 56 -4.94 2.58 4.74
C LEU A 56 -5.33 2.65 3.26
N GLY A 57 -4.35 2.83 2.36
CA GLY A 57 -4.57 2.82 0.91
C GLY A 57 -5.23 1.52 0.43
N ILE A 58 -4.77 0.36 0.92
CA ILE A 58 -5.36 -0.94 0.61
C ILE A 58 -6.83 -1.00 1.10
N ALA A 59 -7.09 -0.63 2.35
CA ALA A 59 -8.45 -0.61 2.90
C ALA A 59 -9.40 0.27 2.08
N VAL A 60 -8.92 1.45 1.66
CA VAL A 60 -9.66 2.37 0.79
C VAL A 60 -9.91 1.75 -0.58
N LEU A 61 -8.92 1.11 -1.22
CA LEU A 61 -9.10 0.40 -2.50
C LEU A 61 -10.13 -0.73 -2.42
N VAL A 62 -10.14 -1.52 -1.32
CA VAL A 62 -11.18 -2.53 -1.11
C VAL A 62 -12.55 -1.88 -0.96
N GLY A 63 -12.63 -0.73 -0.27
CA GLY A 63 -13.82 0.10 -0.19
C GLY A 63 -14.30 0.62 -1.55
N VAL A 64 -13.40 1.11 -2.41
CA VAL A 64 -13.70 1.52 -3.79
C VAL A 64 -14.31 0.35 -4.56
N GLY A 65 -13.65 -0.82 -4.54
CA GLY A 65 -14.17 -2.02 -5.18
C GLY A 65 -15.56 -2.43 -4.65
N HIS A 66 -15.77 -2.32 -3.33
CA HIS A 66 -17.07 -2.57 -2.70
C HIS A 66 -18.16 -1.61 -3.19
N HIS A 67 -17.92 -0.31 -3.16
CA HIS A 67 -18.94 0.69 -3.51
C HIS A 67 -19.18 0.78 -5.02
N ALA A 68 -18.13 0.62 -5.83
CA ALA A 68 -18.25 0.59 -7.29
C ALA A 68 -19.08 -0.61 -7.76
N LEU A 69 -18.84 -1.80 -7.19
CA LEU A 69 -19.65 -2.99 -7.48
C LEU A 69 -21.13 -2.82 -7.06
N ALA A 70 -21.40 -1.97 -6.06
CA ALA A 70 -22.76 -1.62 -5.62
C ALA A 70 -23.45 -0.55 -6.48
N ASP A 71 -22.78 -0.02 -7.50
CA ASP A 71 -23.23 1.12 -8.31
C ASP A 71 -23.48 2.40 -7.47
N ARG A 72 -22.73 2.59 -6.38
CA ARG A 72 -22.82 3.78 -5.50
C ARG A 72 -21.76 4.81 -5.88
N SER A 73 -22.06 5.62 -6.89
CA SER A 73 -21.16 6.62 -7.47
C SER A 73 -20.58 7.61 -6.45
N TRP A 74 -21.40 8.13 -5.54
CA TRP A 74 -20.94 9.10 -4.53
C TRP A 74 -19.87 8.51 -3.59
N ALA A 75 -20.14 7.35 -3.01
CA ALA A 75 -19.22 6.71 -2.06
C ALA A 75 -17.95 6.24 -2.76
N THR A 76 -18.12 5.76 -4.00
CA THR A 76 -17.00 5.40 -4.88
C THR A 76 -16.11 6.62 -5.14
N GLY A 77 -16.68 7.77 -5.46
CA GLY A 77 -15.94 9.01 -5.70
C GLY A 77 -15.22 9.52 -4.45
N VAL A 78 -15.88 9.53 -3.29
CA VAL A 78 -15.25 9.93 -2.02
C VAL A 78 -14.07 9.02 -1.70
N LEU A 79 -14.24 7.69 -1.79
CA LEU A 79 -13.15 6.75 -1.52
C LEU A 79 -12.03 6.83 -2.57
N TRP A 80 -12.35 7.11 -3.83
CA TRP A 80 -11.34 7.38 -4.85
C TRP A 80 -10.52 8.62 -4.51
N GLY A 81 -11.17 9.73 -4.12
CA GLY A 81 -10.47 10.94 -3.66
C GLY A 81 -9.62 10.68 -2.42
N LEU A 82 -10.15 9.93 -1.44
CA LEU A 82 -9.37 9.51 -0.26
C LEU A 82 -8.19 8.62 -0.63
N ALA A 83 -8.29 7.76 -1.67
CA ALA A 83 -7.17 6.97 -2.15
C ALA A 83 -6.04 7.87 -2.65
N VAL A 84 -6.38 8.88 -3.46
CA VAL A 84 -5.43 9.90 -3.96
C VAL A 84 -4.80 10.68 -2.81
N LEU A 85 -5.59 11.06 -1.80
CA LEU A 85 -5.09 11.77 -0.62
C LEU A 85 -4.20 10.91 0.28
N CYS A 86 -4.48 9.60 0.38
CA CYS A 86 -3.57 8.68 1.05
C CYS A 86 -2.25 8.65 0.29
N ARG A 87 -2.33 8.42 -1.02
CA ARG A 87 -1.19 8.25 -1.91
C ARG A 87 -1.57 8.64 -3.33
N PRO A 88 -0.92 9.66 -3.93
CA PRO A 88 -1.27 10.12 -5.28
C PRO A 88 -1.19 9.01 -6.33
N ASP A 89 -0.26 8.06 -6.18
CA ASP A 89 -0.11 6.93 -7.09
C ASP A 89 -1.31 5.96 -7.07
N LEU A 90 -2.15 5.98 -6.03
CA LEU A 90 -3.37 5.16 -5.97
C LEU A 90 -4.50 5.68 -6.86
N VAL A 91 -4.33 6.83 -7.51
CA VAL A 91 -5.28 7.34 -8.53
C VAL A 91 -5.53 6.31 -9.63
N VAL A 92 -4.48 5.61 -10.06
CA VAL A 92 -4.53 4.62 -11.14
C VAL A 92 -5.30 3.37 -10.74
N PRO A 93 -4.92 2.61 -9.69
CA PRO A 93 -5.66 1.42 -9.29
C PRO A 93 -7.10 1.75 -8.90
N ALA A 94 -7.34 2.86 -8.19
CA ALA A 94 -8.70 3.28 -7.86
C ALA A 94 -9.51 3.61 -9.12
N GLY A 95 -8.91 4.32 -10.09
CA GLY A 95 -9.55 4.65 -11.37
C GLY A 95 -9.92 3.41 -12.18
N VAL A 96 -9.04 2.40 -12.23
CA VAL A 96 -9.33 1.10 -12.87
C VAL A 96 -10.52 0.41 -12.20
N LEU A 97 -10.57 0.37 -10.87
CA LEU A 97 -11.72 -0.19 -10.15
C LEU A 97 -13.02 0.54 -10.50
N VAL A 98 -13.00 1.87 -10.59
CA VAL A 98 -14.17 2.66 -11.03
C VAL A 98 -14.58 2.28 -12.46
N VAL A 99 -13.65 2.31 -13.41
CA VAL A 99 -13.97 2.03 -14.82
C VAL A 99 -14.52 0.62 -15.03
N VAL A 100 -13.96 -0.38 -14.34
CA VAL A 100 -14.33 -1.78 -14.53
C VAL A 100 -15.60 -2.16 -13.77
N LEU A 101 -15.77 -1.70 -12.53
CA LEU A 101 -16.85 -2.16 -11.65
C LEU A 101 -18.07 -1.25 -11.64
N LEU A 102 -17.87 0.07 -11.72
CA LEU A 102 -18.97 1.03 -11.69
C LEU A 102 -19.65 1.06 -13.08
N ARG A 103 -20.96 0.79 -13.13
CA ARG A 103 -21.69 0.68 -14.40
C ARG A 103 -22.25 2.03 -14.83
N ARG A 104 -22.71 2.83 -13.87
CA ARG A 104 -23.36 4.13 -14.12
C ARG A 104 -22.63 5.25 -13.41
N GLU A 105 -22.80 6.48 -13.89
CA GLU A 105 -22.31 7.70 -13.24
C GLU A 105 -20.78 7.71 -12.94
N ARG A 106 -19.97 7.09 -13.80
CA ARG A 106 -18.49 7.09 -13.68
C ARG A 106 -17.92 8.50 -13.61
N LEU A 107 -18.44 9.39 -14.46
CA LEU A 107 -18.06 10.80 -14.47
C LEU A 107 -18.36 11.47 -13.13
N ARG A 108 -19.52 11.19 -12.53
CA ARG A 108 -19.88 11.74 -11.22
C ARG A 108 -18.91 11.28 -10.13
N ALA A 109 -18.58 9.98 -10.09
CA ALA A 109 -17.60 9.45 -9.15
C ALA A 109 -16.22 10.12 -9.35
N ALA A 110 -15.77 10.26 -10.60
CA ALA A 110 -14.52 10.93 -10.93
C ALA A 110 -14.52 12.41 -10.50
N VAL A 111 -15.60 13.16 -10.77
CA VAL A 111 -15.74 14.56 -10.36
C VAL A 111 -15.71 14.70 -8.85
N ILE A 112 -16.48 13.89 -8.10
CA ILE A 112 -16.49 13.93 -6.64
C ILE A 112 -15.09 13.66 -6.09
N GLY A 113 -14.44 12.63 -6.61
CA GLY A 113 -13.10 12.26 -6.19
C GLY A 113 -12.06 13.34 -6.50
N ALA A 114 -12.13 13.94 -7.69
CA ALA A 114 -11.24 15.01 -8.12
C ALA A 114 -11.43 16.27 -7.27
N LEU A 115 -12.67 16.66 -6.98
CA LEU A 115 -12.97 17.80 -6.11
C LEU A 115 -12.42 17.59 -4.69
N LEU A 116 -12.59 16.38 -4.12
CA LEU A 116 -12.08 16.07 -2.79
C LEU A 116 -10.55 16.13 -2.75
N ALA A 117 -9.88 15.55 -3.75
CA ALA A 117 -8.43 15.63 -3.86
C ALA A 117 -7.97 17.09 -4.03
N LEU A 118 -8.57 17.82 -4.97
CA LEU A 118 -8.24 19.22 -5.27
C LEU A 118 -8.41 20.12 -4.05
N LEU A 119 -9.48 19.96 -3.28
CA LEU A 119 -9.75 20.77 -2.10
C LEU A 119 -8.58 20.73 -1.09
N TRP A 120 -8.03 19.53 -0.85
CA TRP A 120 -6.85 19.38 0.00
C TRP A 120 -5.61 20.02 -0.60
N HIS A 121 -5.34 19.82 -1.89
CA HIS A 121 -4.15 20.36 -2.54
C HIS A 121 -4.17 21.90 -2.60
N VAL A 122 -5.35 22.50 -2.84
CA VAL A 122 -5.53 23.95 -2.78
C VAL A 122 -5.30 24.48 -1.37
N TRP A 123 -5.86 23.80 -0.36
CA TRP A 123 -5.63 24.18 1.03
C TRP A 123 -4.14 24.06 1.42
N SER A 124 -3.49 22.97 1.04
CA SER A 124 -2.06 22.74 1.22
C SER A 124 -1.23 23.82 0.55
N TRP A 125 -1.57 24.20 -0.68
CA TRP A 125 -0.88 25.28 -1.38
C TRP A 125 -0.95 26.60 -0.62
N TRP A 126 -2.16 26.97 -0.17
CA TRP A 126 -2.36 28.22 0.54
C TRP A 126 -1.70 28.25 1.94
N ARG A 127 -1.66 27.10 2.64
CA ARG A 127 -1.17 27.02 4.02
C ARG A 127 0.28 26.57 4.16
N LEU A 128 0.76 25.71 3.25
CA LEU A 128 2.07 25.08 3.30
C LEU A 128 2.99 25.53 2.16
N GLY A 129 2.52 26.38 1.24
CA GLY A 129 3.32 26.98 0.17
C GLY A 129 3.54 26.09 -1.06
N GLY A 130 3.05 24.84 -1.05
CA GLY A 130 3.21 23.89 -2.15
C GLY A 130 1.91 23.20 -2.53
N LEU A 131 1.59 23.19 -3.83
CA LEU A 131 0.48 22.43 -4.41
C LEU A 131 0.79 20.93 -4.45
N ILE A 132 2.06 20.60 -4.72
CA ILE A 132 2.57 19.23 -4.85
C ILE A 132 3.63 19.04 -3.76
N PRO A 133 3.68 17.89 -3.08
CA PRO A 133 4.72 17.63 -2.09
C PRO A 133 6.13 17.76 -2.69
N ASP A 134 7.07 18.41 -1.98
CA ASP A 134 8.46 18.55 -2.46
C ASP A 134 9.15 17.20 -2.68
N THR A 135 8.72 16.17 -1.95
CA THR A 135 9.21 14.79 -2.10
C THR A 135 8.94 14.21 -3.49
N THR A 136 7.95 14.73 -4.22
CA THR A 136 7.67 14.30 -5.60
C THR A 136 8.79 14.77 -6.54
N PHE A 137 9.30 15.99 -6.36
CA PHE A 137 10.39 16.51 -7.18
C PHE A 137 11.70 15.76 -6.92
N ILE A 138 12.04 15.52 -5.65
CA ILE A 138 13.24 14.77 -5.26
C ILE A 138 13.29 13.40 -5.95
N LYS A 139 12.14 12.70 -5.99
CA LYS A 139 12.05 11.36 -6.59
C LYS A 139 12.12 11.33 -8.11
N VAL A 140 11.74 12.42 -8.78
CA VAL A 140 11.83 12.52 -10.25
C VAL A 140 13.21 13.02 -10.71
N SER A 141 13.93 13.73 -9.83
CA SER A 141 15.27 14.27 -10.13
C SER A 141 16.43 13.31 -9.92
N GLU A 142 16.21 12.14 -9.31
CA GLU A 142 17.24 11.12 -9.07
C GLU A 142 17.07 9.94 -10.03
N PRO A 143 17.58 10.01 -11.28
CA PRO A 143 17.59 8.87 -12.18
C PRO A 143 18.47 7.77 -11.56
N GLY A 144 17.83 6.72 -11.05
CA GLY A 144 18.50 5.55 -10.52
C GLY A 144 18.93 4.61 -11.65
N SER A 145 19.98 3.82 -11.43
CA SER A 145 20.32 2.69 -12.31
C SER A 145 19.30 1.54 -12.25
N LEU A 146 18.42 1.55 -11.24
CA LEU A 146 17.39 0.55 -11.02
C LEU A 146 16.03 1.08 -11.46
N THR A 147 15.29 0.25 -12.19
CA THR A 147 13.94 0.56 -12.67
C THR A 147 12.90 -0.30 -11.94
N MET A 148 11.61 0.06 -12.06
CA MET A 148 10.49 -0.79 -11.60
C MET A 148 10.52 -2.21 -12.20
N LEU A 149 11.17 -2.39 -13.36
CA LEU A 149 11.31 -3.67 -14.03
C LEU A 149 12.50 -4.50 -13.51
N THR A 150 13.65 -3.87 -13.30
CA THR A 150 14.90 -4.58 -12.92
C THR A 150 15.03 -4.80 -11.43
N ALA A 151 14.48 -3.91 -10.59
CA ALA A 151 14.64 -3.98 -9.13
C ALA A 151 14.16 -5.28 -8.46
N PRO A 152 13.05 -5.93 -8.89
CA PRO A 152 12.66 -7.21 -8.31
C PRO A 152 13.76 -8.29 -8.39
N LEU A 153 14.59 -8.26 -9.45
CA LEU A 153 15.66 -9.23 -9.65
C LEU A 153 16.99 -8.72 -9.12
N GLU A 154 17.41 -7.53 -9.54
CA GLU A 154 18.75 -7.01 -9.26
C GLU A 154 18.93 -6.55 -7.81
N LEU A 155 17.85 -6.11 -7.17
CA LEU A 155 17.85 -5.64 -5.79
C LEU A 155 17.14 -6.65 -4.88
N PHE A 156 15.85 -6.90 -5.06
CA PHE A 156 15.09 -7.67 -4.08
C PHE A 156 15.48 -9.15 -4.08
N ALA A 157 15.56 -9.82 -5.22
CA ALA A 157 15.96 -11.23 -5.25
C ALA A 157 17.42 -11.43 -4.81
N ARG A 158 18.31 -10.46 -5.10
CA ARG A 158 19.72 -10.52 -4.73
C ARG A 158 19.95 -10.41 -3.22
N TYR A 159 19.31 -9.44 -2.56
CA TYR A 159 19.53 -9.17 -1.15
C TYR A 159 18.49 -9.81 -0.23
N TYR A 160 17.30 -10.12 -0.74
CA TYR A 160 16.15 -10.66 -0.01
C TYR A 160 15.47 -11.80 -0.78
N PRO A 161 16.17 -12.88 -1.16
CA PRO A 161 15.67 -13.91 -2.08
C PRO A 161 14.39 -14.58 -1.58
N VAL A 162 14.32 -14.92 -0.29
CA VAL A 162 13.15 -15.60 0.29
C VAL A 162 11.94 -14.68 0.36
N SER A 163 12.11 -13.45 0.86
CA SER A 163 11.05 -12.44 0.91
C SER A 163 10.49 -12.12 -0.49
N THR A 164 11.38 -12.07 -1.48
CA THR A 164 11.04 -11.83 -2.88
C THR A 164 10.26 -13.01 -3.46
N ALA A 165 10.71 -14.24 -3.24
CA ALA A 165 10.03 -15.45 -3.72
C ALA A 165 8.60 -15.56 -3.15
N LEU A 166 8.41 -15.32 -1.85
CA LEU A 166 7.08 -15.36 -1.22
C LEU A 166 6.14 -14.25 -1.73
N THR A 167 6.70 -13.07 -1.98
CA THR A 167 5.96 -11.98 -2.61
C THR A 167 5.56 -12.36 -4.04
N ALA A 168 6.48 -12.93 -4.81
CA ALA A 168 6.22 -13.40 -6.17
C ALA A 168 5.17 -14.53 -6.23
N VAL A 169 5.15 -15.45 -5.25
CA VAL A 169 4.10 -16.46 -5.11
C VAL A 169 2.72 -15.82 -4.94
N THR A 170 2.62 -14.75 -4.15
CA THR A 170 1.35 -14.03 -3.97
C THR A 170 0.88 -13.39 -5.27
N VAL A 171 1.79 -12.75 -6.03
CA VAL A 171 1.50 -12.16 -7.34
C VAL A 171 1.12 -13.22 -8.37
N GLY A 172 1.87 -14.32 -8.43
CA GLY A 172 1.61 -15.46 -9.31
C GLY A 172 0.27 -16.13 -9.02
N ALA A 173 -0.10 -16.31 -7.75
CA ALA A 173 -1.41 -16.80 -7.36
C ALA A 173 -2.55 -15.87 -7.82
N GLY A 174 -2.34 -14.55 -7.73
CA GLY A 174 -3.26 -13.55 -8.28
C GLY A 174 -3.42 -13.67 -9.79
N LEU A 175 -2.32 -13.82 -10.53
CA LEU A 175 -2.34 -14.03 -11.99
C LEU A 175 -3.09 -15.31 -12.37
N CYS A 176 -2.77 -16.45 -11.74
CA CYS A 176 -3.47 -17.72 -11.98
C CYS A 176 -4.98 -17.60 -11.69
N GLY A 177 -5.33 -16.95 -10.57
CA GLY A 177 -6.71 -16.66 -10.20
C GLY A 177 -7.42 -15.77 -11.23
N GLY A 178 -6.73 -14.78 -11.78
CA GLY A 178 -7.23 -13.91 -12.84
C GLY A 178 -7.42 -14.62 -14.18
N ILE A 179 -6.48 -15.46 -14.60
CA ILE A 179 -6.60 -16.29 -15.81
C ILE A 179 -7.82 -17.21 -15.70
N TRP A 180 -8.04 -17.79 -14.52
CA TRP A 180 -9.23 -18.59 -14.27
C TRP A 180 -10.51 -17.74 -14.26
N ALA A 181 -10.50 -16.58 -13.61
CA ALA A 181 -11.60 -15.62 -13.62
C ALA A 181 -11.95 -15.15 -15.03
N TRP A 182 -10.97 -14.96 -15.91
CA TRP A 182 -11.19 -14.57 -17.31
C TRP A 182 -12.09 -15.55 -18.06
N ARG A 183 -11.92 -16.85 -17.83
CA ARG A 183 -12.79 -17.89 -18.40
C ARG A 183 -14.24 -17.77 -17.92
N GLN A 184 -14.47 -17.13 -16.77
CA GLN A 184 -15.77 -16.92 -16.15
C GLN A 184 -16.16 -15.43 -16.08
N ARG A 185 -15.59 -14.58 -16.96
CA ARG A 185 -15.71 -13.11 -16.95
C ARG A 185 -17.12 -12.53 -16.95
N ARG A 186 -18.14 -13.33 -17.23
CA ARG A 186 -19.56 -12.92 -17.16
C ARG A 186 -20.11 -12.94 -15.73
N SER A 187 -19.48 -13.67 -14.82
CA SER A 187 -19.90 -13.75 -13.41
C SER A 187 -19.45 -12.52 -12.61
N ALA A 188 -20.19 -12.18 -11.55
CA ALA A 188 -19.86 -11.03 -10.71
C ALA A 188 -18.52 -11.19 -9.96
N TRP A 189 -18.25 -12.40 -9.44
CA TRP A 189 -17.00 -12.68 -8.73
C TRP A 189 -15.79 -12.56 -9.66
N ALA A 190 -15.90 -13.03 -10.92
CA ALA A 190 -14.80 -12.98 -11.86
C ALA A 190 -14.48 -11.54 -12.28
N ARG A 191 -15.51 -10.72 -12.51
CA ARG A 191 -15.32 -9.28 -12.79
C ARG A 191 -14.62 -8.58 -11.63
N LEU A 192 -14.99 -8.90 -10.38
CA LEU A 192 -14.33 -8.36 -9.19
C LEU A 192 -12.85 -8.77 -9.12
N ALA A 193 -12.56 -10.04 -9.31
CA ALA A 193 -11.18 -10.56 -9.32
C ALA A 193 -10.34 -9.90 -10.42
N LEU A 194 -10.86 -9.83 -11.64
CA LEU A 194 -10.19 -9.19 -12.77
C LEU A 194 -9.99 -7.68 -12.53
N ALA A 195 -10.95 -6.99 -11.91
CA ALA A 195 -10.82 -5.57 -11.62
C ALA A 195 -9.66 -5.29 -10.67
N PHE A 196 -9.52 -6.07 -9.59
CA PHE A 196 -8.37 -5.94 -8.69
C PHE A 196 -7.07 -6.29 -9.40
N LEU A 197 -7.03 -7.40 -10.14
CA LEU A 197 -5.81 -7.78 -10.88
C LEU A 197 -5.37 -6.65 -11.83
N LEU A 198 -6.29 -6.13 -12.64
CA LEU A 198 -6.02 -5.04 -13.56
C LEU A 198 -5.59 -3.76 -12.83
N ALA A 199 -6.20 -3.45 -11.69
CA ALA A 199 -5.83 -2.28 -10.89
C ALA A 199 -4.38 -2.37 -10.39
N GLY A 200 -3.96 -3.51 -9.87
CA GLY A 200 -2.59 -3.73 -9.40
C GLY A 200 -1.54 -3.64 -10.53
N TRP A 201 -1.82 -4.27 -11.67
CA TRP A 201 -0.90 -4.23 -12.82
C TRP A 201 -0.87 -2.85 -13.50
N ALA A 202 -2.00 -2.15 -13.59
CA ALA A 202 -2.04 -0.80 -14.12
C ALA A 202 -1.25 0.18 -13.23
N HIS A 203 -1.31 0.01 -11.91
CA HIS A 203 -0.48 0.78 -10.98
C HIS A 203 1.02 0.58 -11.25
N TRP A 204 1.47 -0.67 -11.31
CA TRP A 204 2.88 -0.97 -11.60
C TRP A 204 3.32 -0.46 -12.98
N ALA A 205 2.47 -0.62 -14.00
CA ALA A 205 2.75 -0.11 -15.35
C ALA A 205 2.82 1.42 -15.40
N ALA A 206 1.97 2.12 -14.66
CA ALA A 206 2.00 3.59 -14.58
C ALA A 206 3.30 4.08 -13.91
N LEU A 207 3.76 3.40 -12.85
CA LEU A 207 5.03 3.71 -12.21
C LEU A 207 6.23 3.43 -13.11
N LEU A 208 6.17 2.35 -13.89
CA LEU A 208 7.18 2.06 -14.91
C LEU A 208 7.20 3.15 -16.00
N ALA A 209 6.04 3.64 -16.43
CA ALA A 209 5.92 4.65 -17.48
C ALA A 209 6.47 6.02 -17.10
N ILE A 210 6.52 6.35 -15.80
CA ILE A 210 7.11 7.59 -15.28
C ILE A 210 8.54 7.40 -14.75
N ASP A 211 9.15 6.24 -15.02
CA ASP A 211 10.48 5.85 -14.55
C ASP A 211 10.65 6.05 -13.02
N ALA A 212 9.63 5.66 -12.26
CA ALA A 212 9.65 5.82 -10.81
C ALA A 212 10.78 4.98 -10.19
N TYR A 213 11.54 5.59 -9.27
CA TYR A 213 12.55 4.85 -8.50
C TYR A 213 11.90 3.71 -7.70
N PRO A 214 12.43 2.47 -7.76
CA PRO A 214 11.73 1.26 -7.35
C PRO A 214 11.79 0.98 -5.83
N GLN A 215 11.08 1.79 -5.06
CA GLN A 215 10.91 1.60 -3.62
C GLN A 215 9.95 0.43 -3.35
N ALA A 216 10.24 -0.41 -2.35
CA ALA A 216 9.43 -1.62 -2.10
C ALA A 216 7.94 -1.32 -1.88
N TRP A 217 7.58 -0.20 -1.25
CA TRP A 217 6.18 0.20 -1.03
C TRP A 217 5.43 0.62 -2.30
N TYR A 218 6.11 0.82 -3.42
CA TYR A 218 5.47 1.01 -4.73
C TYR A 218 4.98 -0.30 -5.34
N PHE A 219 5.48 -1.45 -4.91
CA PHE A 219 4.95 -2.75 -5.34
C PHE A 219 3.75 -3.20 -4.49
N ALA A 220 3.50 -2.54 -3.35
CA ALA A 220 2.47 -2.97 -2.41
C ALA A 220 1.04 -2.98 -3.00
N PRO A 221 0.60 -1.99 -3.82
CA PRO A 221 -0.71 -2.06 -4.44
C PRO A 221 -0.85 -3.24 -5.42
N LEU A 222 0.19 -3.55 -6.22
CA LEU A 222 0.22 -4.73 -7.08
C LEU A 222 0.07 -6.03 -6.26
N VAL A 223 0.84 -6.17 -5.19
CA VAL A 223 0.82 -7.35 -4.33
C VAL A 223 -0.52 -7.50 -3.60
N ALA A 224 -1.05 -6.41 -3.03
CA ALA A 224 -2.33 -6.41 -2.34
C ALA A 224 -3.50 -6.74 -3.28
N CYS A 225 -3.52 -6.16 -4.48
CA CYS A 225 -4.51 -6.47 -5.50
C CYS A 225 -4.42 -7.93 -5.98
N SER A 226 -3.21 -8.48 -6.07
CA SER A 226 -3.00 -9.89 -6.38
C SER A 226 -3.50 -10.80 -5.26
N ALA A 227 -3.25 -10.45 -3.99
CA ALA A 227 -3.77 -11.17 -2.82
C ALA A 227 -5.31 -11.19 -2.78
N LEU A 228 -5.95 -10.05 -3.10
CA LEU A 228 -7.40 -9.95 -3.26
C LEU A 228 -7.91 -10.86 -4.39
N THR A 229 -7.26 -10.81 -5.55
CA THR A 229 -7.61 -11.64 -6.71
C THR A 229 -7.52 -13.13 -6.39
N ALA A 230 -6.40 -13.56 -5.77
CA ALA A 230 -6.19 -14.92 -5.33
C ALA A 230 -7.25 -15.36 -4.31
N SER A 231 -7.51 -14.52 -3.30
CA SER A 231 -8.52 -14.81 -2.26
C SER A 231 -9.92 -14.98 -2.83
N ILE A 232 -10.32 -14.13 -3.78
CA ILE A 232 -11.62 -14.25 -4.47
C ILE A 232 -11.68 -15.55 -5.26
N ALA A 233 -10.62 -15.87 -6.02
CA ALA A 233 -10.57 -17.07 -6.84
C ALA A 233 -10.65 -18.35 -5.98
N VAL A 234 -9.81 -18.45 -4.94
CA VAL A 234 -9.77 -19.65 -4.09
C VAL A 234 -11.06 -19.82 -3.28
N ALA A 235 -11.68 -18.72 -2.84
CA ALA A 235 -12.98 -18.74 -2.17
C ALA A 235 -14.13 -19.29 -3.03
N ARG A 236 -13.92 -19.44 -4.36
CA ARG A 236 -14.87 -20.07 -5.29
C ARG A 236 -14.59 -21.55 -5.55
N ILE A 237 -13.38 -22.03 -5.28
CA ILE A 237 -12.98 -23.43 -5.52
C ILE A 237 -13.31 -24.31 -4.29
N GLY A 238 -13.24 -23.75 -3.07
CA GLY A 238 -13.65 -24.45 -1.84
C GLY A 238 -12.95 -23.91 -0.59
N GLY A 239 -13.67 -23.83 0.53
CA GLY A 239 -13.18 -23.16 1.76
C GLY A 239 -11.97 -23.81 2.43
N VAL A 240 -11.86 -25.15 2.40
CA VAL A 240 -10.79 -25.88 3.12
C VAL A 240 -9.42 -25.68 2.48
N LEU A 241 -9.32 -25.80 1.15
CA LEU A 241 -8.07 -25.53 0.42
C LEU A 241 -7.65 -24.05 0.53
N CYS A 242 -8.64 -23.13 0.60
CA CYS A 242 -8.40 -21.71 0.88
C CYS A 242 -7.74 -21.52 2.24
N CYS A 243 -8.32 -22.07 3.30
CA CYS A 243 -7.79 -21.94 4.64
C CYS A 243 -6.41 -22.59 4.77
N ALA A 244 -6.22 -23.80 4.21
CA ALA A 244 -4.94 -24.52 4.29
C ALA A 244 -3.81 -23.83 3.54
N GLY A 245 -4.03 -23.43 2.27
CA GLY A 245 -3.02 -22.75 1.47
C GLY A 245 -2.66 -21.37 2.05
N THR A 246 -3.67 -20.62 2.51
CA THR A 246 -3.45 -19.33 3.18
C THR A 246 -2.70 -19.52 4.50
N ALA A 247 -3.09 -20.50 5.33
CA ALA A 247 -2.44 -20.76 6.61
C ALA A 247 -0.99 -21.20 6.43
N LEU A 248 -0.70 -22.03 5.42
CA LEU A 248 0.67 -22.46 5.13
C LEU A 248 1.54 -21.29 4.67
N LEU A 249 1.04 -20.47 3.74
CA LEU A 249 1.77 -19.27 3.28
C LEU A 249 1.97 -18.27 4.43
N ALA A 250 0.95 -18.12 5.30
CA ALA A 250 1.02 -17.28 6.47
C ALA A 250 2.09 -17.78 7.45
N ALA A 251 2.05 -19.07 7.81
CA ALA A 251 3.02 -19.68 8.71
C ALA A 251 4.44 -19.56 8.17
N PHE A 252 4.67 -19.85 6.89
CA PHE A 252 5.98 -19.74 6.29
C PHE A 252 6.50 -18.30 6.29
N SER A 253 5.64 -17.32 6.01
CA SER A 253 6.06 -15.93 6.02
C SER A 253 6.34 -15.41 7.44
N LEU A 254 5.61 -15.89 8.45
CA LEU A 254 5.90 -15.59 9.85
C LEU A 254 7.25 -16.17 10.28
N VAL A 255 7.58 -17.39 9.86
CA VAL A 255 8.90 -18.00 10.09
C VAL A 255 10.00 -17.15 9.46
N VAL A 256 9.81 -16.67 8.23
CA VAL A 256 10.78 -15.82 7.53
C VAL A 256 10.92 -14.43 8.16
N ALA A 257 9.85 -13.88 8.73
CA ALA A 257 9.89 -12.60 9.43
C ALA A 257 10.68 -12.67 10.76
N GLY A 258 10.91 -13.86 11.31
CA GLY A 258 11.60 -14.07 12.57
C GLY A 258 10.73 -13.83 13.81
N PRO A 259 11.30 -14.01 15.03
CA PRO A 259 10.56 -13.92 16.27
C PRO A 259 10.06 -12.49 16.54
N ALA A 260 8.86 -12.36 17.11
CA ALA A 260 8.33 -11.10 17.58
C ALA A 260 8.90 -10.74 18.97
N PRO A 261 9.22 -9.47 19.25
CA PRO A 261 9.14 -8.31 18.35
C PRO A 261 10.22 -8.36 17.26
N TRP A 262 9.84 -8.08 16.00
CA TRP A 262 10.76 -8.16 14.87
C TRP A 262 11.89 -7.14 15.02
N ALA A 263 13.14 -7.62 15.00
CA ALA A 263 14.32 -6.75 15.03
C ALA A 263 14.49 -5.95 13.72
N ALA A 264 14.06 -6.53 12.60
CA ALA A 264 14.07 -5.91 11.27
C ALA A 264 12.84 -6.39 10.48
N ARG A 265 12.36 -5.57 9.54
CA ARG A 265 11.28 -5.97 8.64
C ARG A 265 11.81 -6.99 7.60
N PRO A 266 10.93 -7.79 6.95
CA PRO A 266 11.37 -8.75 5.94
C PRO A 266 12.10 -8.15 4.73
N LEU A 267 11.82 -6.88 4.42
CA LEU A 267 12.56 -6.04 3.49
C LEU A 267 12.85 -4.71 4.19
N VAL A 268 14.13 -4.46 4.49
CA VAL A 268 14.60 -3.21 5.09
C VAL A 268 15.57 -2.54 4.12
N PHE A 269 15.32 -1.27 3.81
CA PHE A 269 16.26 -0.45 3.03
C PHE A 269 16.91 0.64 3.89
N ASN A 270 16.57 0.64 5.17
CA ASN A 270 17.17 1.54 6.14
C ASN A 270 18.59 1.11 6.45
N VAL A 271 19.49 2.07 6.65
CA VAL A 271 20.90 1.77 7.00
C VAL A 271 21.11 1.43 8.48
N ALA A 272 20.10 1.64 9.32
CA ALA A 272 20.17 1.38 10.76
C ALA A 272 18.85 0.81 11.32
N VAL A 273 18.89 0.27 12.55
CA VAL A 273 17.69 -0.14 13.30
C VAL A 273 17.16 1.01 14.17
N SER A 274 15.92 0.91 14.66
CA SER A 274 15.25 1.97 15.44
C SER A 274 16.08 2.51 16.60
N ASP A 275 16.69 1.63 17.39
CA ASP A 275 17.49 2.04 18.56
C ASP A 275 18.76 2.79 18.15
N GLN A 276 19.35 2.42 17.01
CA GLN A 276 20.48 3.15 16.44
C GLN A 276 20.07 4.53 15.95
N TYR A 277 18.91 4.68 15.30
CA TYR A 277 18.41 6.02 14.93
C TYR A 277 18.12 6.90 16.14
N LEU A 278 17.62 6.32 17.23
CA LEU A 278 17.37 7.06 18.47
C LEU A 278 18.69 7.53 19.10
N ALA A 279 19.72 6.67 19.13
CA ALA A 279 21.05 7.02 19.62
C ALA A 279 21.71 8.09 18.74
N ILE A 280 21.75 7.89 17.42
CA ILE A 280 22.34 8.89 16.50
C ILE A 280 21.57 10.21 16.59
N GLY A 281 20.24 10.17 16.63
CA GLY A 281 19.38 11.34 16.74
C GLY A 281 19.62 12.17 18.01
N SER A 282 19.96 11.53 19.13
CA SER A 282 20.27 12.20 20.40
C SER A 282 21.69 12.77 20.44
N GLU A 283 22.63 12.19 19.70
CA GLU A 283 24.03 12.63 19.62
C GLU A 283 24.26 13.80 18.65
N ILE A 284 23.43 13.92 17.60
CA ILE A 284 23.56 14.96 16.55
C ILE A 284 23.77 16.37 17.12
N PRO A 285 22.98 16.87 18.11
CA PRO A 285 23.19 18.23 18.62
C PRO A 285 24.58 18.47 19.21
N ALA A 286 25.14 17.48 19.90
CA ALA A 286 26.47 17.57 20.48
C ALA A 286 27.56 17.51 19.39
N LEU A 287 27.36 16.68 18.37
CA LEU A 287 28.30 16.52 17.26
C LEU A 287 28.33 17.72 16.32
N THR A 288 27.20 18.41 16.14
CA THR A 288 27.09 19.55 15.21
C THR A 288 27.14 20.91 15.89
N GLY A 289 27.26 20.96 17.23
CA GLY A 289 27.12 22.21 17.97
C GLY A 289 25.75 22.88 17.82
N GLY A 290 24.73 22.11 17.41
CA GLY A 290 23.40 22.63 17.08
C GLY A 290 23.23 23.10 15.63
N ASP A 291 24.30 23.15 14.84
CA ASP A 291 24.26 23.61 13.45
C ASP A 291 23.49 22.65 12.54
N ARG A 292 22.95 23.22 11.45
CA ARG A 292 22.29 22.46 10.39
C ARG A 292 23.34 21.70 9.58
N VAL A 293 23.23 20.38 9.57
CA VAL A 293 24.06 19.50 8.73
C VAL A 293 23.22 18.83 7.66
N ARG A 294 23.86 18.49 6.54
CA ARG A 294 23.23 17.68 5.49
C ARG A 294 22.99 16.27 6.06
N GLY A 295 21.73 15.92 6.27
CA GLY A 295 21.35 14.61 6.79
C GLY A 295 21.44 13.50 5.73
N PRO A 296 21.62 12.24 6.16
CA PRO A 296 21.28 11.10 5.30
C PRO A 296 19.78 11.15 4.98
N GLY A 297 19.33 10.55 3.87
CA GLY A 297 17.93 10.61 3.38
C GLY A 297 16.83 10.07 4.32
N GLU A 298 17.15 9.81 5.59
CA GLU A 298 16.33 9.21 6.65
C GLU A 298 16.10 10.17 7.82
N ILE A 299 16.12 11.48 7.54
CA ILE A 299 16.01 12.58 8.51
C ILE A 299 14.81 12.40 9.46
N GLY A 300 13.70 11.85 8.96
CA GLY A 300 12.50 11.59 9.77
C GLY A 300 12.71 10.59 10.92
N ALA A 301 13.56 9.57 10.73
CA ALA A 301 13.87 8.61 11.78
C ALA A 301 14.79 9.25 12.85
N LEU A 302 15.78 10.01 12.41
CA LEU A 302 16.72 10.73 13.29
C LEU A 302 16.03 11.82 14.11
N ALA A 303 15.06 12.52 13.53
CA ALA A 303 14.29 13.57 14.21
C ALA A 303 13.51 13.04 15.43
N TYR A 304 13.12 11.75 15.43
CA TYR A 304 12.40 11.14 16.54
C TYR A 304 13.27 10.93 17.79
N GLY A 305 14.58 10.73 17.62
CA GLY A 305 15.54 10.62 18.73
C GLY A 305 15.90 11.94 19.39
N ARG A 306 15.59 13.06 18.72
CA ARG A 306 15.88 14.42 19.20
C ARG A 306 14.73 14.92 20.08
N ALA A 307 14.73 14.52 21.35
CA ALA A 307 13.82 15.10 22.34
C ALA A 307 14.08 16.62 22.45
N GLY A 308 13.13 17.47 22.03
CA GLY A 308 13.15 18.91 22.36
C GLY A 308 12.99 19.93 21.23
N TRP A 309 12.80 19.55 19.97
CA TRP A 309 12.70 20.51 18.85
C TRP A 309 11.34 21.20 18.64
N TRP A 310 10.37 21.00 19.53
CA TRP A 310 9.08 21.71 19.49
C TRP A 310 9.03 22.88 20.49
N SER A 311 10.16 23.56 20.75
CA SER A 311 10.09 24.92 21.30
C SER A 311 9.82 25.87 20.12
N THR A 312 8.57 26.32 20.02
CA THR A 312 8.18 27.47 19.20
C THR A 312 8.86 28.72 19.76
N THR A 313 10.15 28.87 19.50
CA THR A 313 10.79 30.18 19.50
C THR A 313 10.50 30.77 18.13
N SER A 314 9.32 31.38 18.03
CA SER A 314 9.12 32.44 17.06
C SER A 314 10.20 33.48 17.34
N GLU A 315 11.22 33.53 16.49
CA GLU A 315 12.00 34.74 16.26
C GLU A 315 11.02 35.83 15.85
N THR A 316 10.51 36.52 16.84
CA THR A 316 10.10 37.92 16.69
C THR A 316 11.42 38.67 16.63
N GLY A 317 11.63 39.35 15.50
CA GLY A 317 12.89 39.98 15.18
C GLY A 317 13.24 41.12 16.13
N ASP A 318 14.53 41.42 16.10
CA ASP A 318 15.08 42.76 16.07
C ASP A 318 16.10 42.83 14.93
#